data_AF-A0A7L3GUT7-F1
#
_entry.id   AF-A0A7L3GUT7-F1
#
_cell.length_a   1.000
_cell.length_b   1.000
_cell.length_c   1.000
_cell.angle_alpha   90.00
_cell.angle_beta   90.00
_cell.angle_gamma   90.00
#
_symmetry.space_group_name_H-M   'P 1'
#
loop_
_entity.id
_entity.type
_entity.pdbx_description
1 polymer ?
#
loop_
_entity_poly.entity_id
_entity_poly.type
_entity_poly.pdbx_seq_one_letter_code
_entity_poly.pdbx_strand_id
1 'polypeptide(L)'
;FFFPSPSADEDDKSKPAGSDGERRGVKRQRDEKDEHGRAYYEFREEAYNSRSKSPPPPEEEPREGEDDETVVILDTYTSDLHFKASKDRYGGQPLFFEKFPSLWSGARSTHGVTKGKICFEAKVTQYLPVKEGSPEVPLFRVGWSVDFSHSQLGEDEFSYGYDGRGLKVENGQFEEFGPTFGENDVIGCFANFEGEELVELSFSKNGEEVGTAFQISKESLADRALLPHVLCKNCVVELNFGQKEEPFFPVPEDYVFIHAVPVEDRVRTPLPPKTTEECEVLLMVGLPGSGKTQWAQKHTQENREKRYNILGTETVLHQMR
;
A
#
# COMPACT_ATOMS: atom_id res chain seq x y z
N PHE A 1 -12.64 2.64 50.25
CA PHE A 1 -13.60 1.71 50.85
C PHE A 1 -13.09 0.30 50.65
N PHE A 2 -13.05 -0.44 51.76
CA PHE A 2 -12.48 -1.77 51.96
C PHE A 2 -13.00 -2.84 50.99
N PHE A 3 -12.13 -3.76 50.62
CA PHE A 3 -12.47 -5.18 50.54
C PHE A 3 -11.40 -5.99 51.31
N PRO A 4 -11.78 -7.11 51.99
CA PRO A 4 -11.01 -7.66 53.10
C PRO A 4 -10.06 -8.79 52.72
N SER A 5 -9.15 -9.04 53.66
CA SER A 5 -8.07 -10.04 53.72
C SER A 5 -8.58 -11.48 54.04
N PRO A 6 -7.67 -12.48 54.02
CA PRO A 6 -7.97 -13.92 53.90
C PRO A 6 -8.11 -14.64 55.25
N SER A 7 -8.53 -15.91 55.22
CA SER A 7 -8.42 -16.84 56.35
C SER A 7 -7.52 -18.03 55.99
N ALA A 8 -6.43 -18.16 56.73
CA ALA A 8 -5.61 -19.35 56.88
C ALA A 8 -6.14 -20.20 58.06
N ASP A 9 -5.80 -21.48 58.07
CA ASP A 9 -5.43 -22.35 59.23
C ASP A 9 -5.09 -23.73 58.60
N GLU A 10 -3.81 -24.15 58.58
CA GLU A 10 -3.12 -25.02 59.57
C GLU A 10 -3.84 -26.39 59.75
N ASP A 11 -3.21 -27.57 59.68
CA ASP A 11 -1.90 -27.90 60.21
C ASP A 11 -1.41 -29.32 59.81
N ASP A 12 -0.11 -29.50 60.06
CA ASP A 12 0.60 -30.72 60.51
C ASP A 12 1.31 -31.70 59.54
N LYS A 13 2.41 -32.21 60.10
CA LYS A 13 3.75 -32.44 59.56
C LYS A 13 4.02 -33.87 59.09
N SER A 14 5.02 -34.02 58.22
CA SER A 14 6.25 -34.80 58.55
C SER A 14 7.26 -34.81 57.39
N LYS A 15 8.52 -34.53 57.72
CA LYS A 15 9.74 -34.88 56.97
C LYS A 15 10.53 -35.86 57.87
N PRO A 16 11.33 -36.82 57.35
CA PRO A 16 12.67 -36.46 56.87
C PRO A 16 13.32 -37.30 55.74
N ALA A 17 14.30 -36.66 55.11
CA ALA A 17 15.61 -37.14 54.61
C ALA A 17 15.73 -38.28 53.57
N GLY A 18 16.29 -37.90 52.40
CA GLY A 18 17.54 -38.46 51.86
C GLY A 18 17.48 -39.64 50.86
N SER A 19 17.80 -39.38 49.58
CA SER A 19 18.92 -40.00 48.85
C SER A 19 18.86 -39.69 47.35
N ASP A 20 20.02 -39.37 46.77
CA ASP A 20 20.28 -39.27 45.34
C ASP A 20 19.97 -40.58 44.61
N GLY A 21 19.34 -40.49 43.43
CA GLY A 21 19.08 -41.65 42.58
C GLY A 21 18.47 -41.28 41.23
N GLU A 22 19.33 -41.17 40.21
CA GLU A 22 19.09 -41.24 38.76
C GLU A 22 17.64 -41.28 38.24
N ARG A 23 17.21 -40.20 37.55
CA ARG A 23 16.01 -40.23 36.69
C ARG A 23 16.28 -41.02 35.41
N ARG A 24 16.01 -42.34 35.43
CA ARG A 24 15.88 -43.14 34.21
C ARG A 24 14.47 -42.99 33.63
N GLY A 25 14.39 -42.54 32.39
CA GLY A 25 13.14 -42.38 31.66
C GLY A 25 12.40 -43.70 31.47
N VAL A 26 11.13 -43.73 31.88
CA VAL A 26 10.23 -44.86 31.63
C VAL A 26 9.75 -44.78 30.18
N LYS A 27 10.19 -45.72 29.34
CA LYS A 27 9.63 -45.94 28.00
C LYS A 27 8.17 -46.39 28.17
N ARG A 28 7.23 -45.60 27.66
CA ARG A 28 5.86 -46.07 27.44
C ARG A 28 5.91 -47.16 26.38
N GLN A 29 5.46 -48.37 26.73
CA GLN A 29 5.14 -49.43 25.78
C GLN A 29 4.04 -48.90 24.86
N ARG A 30 4.33 -48.85 23.56
CA ARG A 30 3.35 -48.59 22.52
C ARG A 30 2.73 -49.93 22.16
N ASP A 31 1.42 -50.04 22.27
CA ASP A 31 0.69 -51.24 21.87
C ASP A 31 0.98 -51.54 20.39
N GLU A 32 1.68 -52.66 20.16
CA GLU A 32 1.92 -53.25 18.85
C GLU A 32 0.67 -53.99 18.39
N LYS A 33 -0.37 -53.23 18.03
CA LYS A 33 -1.55 -53.74 17.31
C LYS A 33 -2.31 -52.55 16.77
N ASP A 34 -1.83 -52.00 15.65
CA ASP A 34 -2.65 -51.46 14.58
C ASP A 34 -1.77 -51.22 13.35
N GLU A 35 -1.85 -52.24 12.50
CA GLU A 35 -1.60 -52.35 11.08
C GLU A 35 -1.23 -51.08 10.26
N HIS A 36 -0.19 -51.27 9.46
CA HIS A 36 -0.05 -50.79 8.08
C HIS A 36 0.07 -49.28 7.82
N GLY A 37 1.32 -48.78 7.85
CA GLY A 37 2.08 -48.52 6.62
C GLY A 37 1.49 -47.66 5.47
N ARG A 38 0.43 -46.89 5.70
CA ARG A 38 -0.25 -46.08 4.66
C ARG A 38 -0.12 -44.56 4.83
N ALA A 39 0.43 -44.09 5.95
CA ALA A 39 0.37 -42.68 6.32
C ALA A 39 1.20 -41.72 5.44
N TYR A 40 2.31 -42.17 4.83
CA TYR A 40 3.18 -41.23 4.08
C TYR A 40 2.71 -41.00 2.64
N TYR A 41 2.27 -42.05 1.95
CA TYR A 41 1.81 -41.94 0.56
C TYR A 41 0.42 -41.31 0.48
N GLU A 42 -0.50 -41.65 1.40
CA GLU A 42 -1.83 -41.03 1.46
C GLU A 42 -1.74 -39.55 1.84
N PHE A 43 -0.87 -39.15 2.78
CA PHE A 43 -0.65 -37.73 3.10
C PHE A 43 0.01 -36.96 1.94
N ARG A 44 0.90 -37.61 1.17
CA ARG A 44 1.54 -37.00 0.00
C ARG A 44 0.57 -36.87 -1.17
N GLU A 45 -0.31 -37.85 -1.37
CA GLU A 45 -1.40 -37.80 -2.36
C GLU A 45 -2.48 -36.80 -1.96
N GLU A 46 -2.88 -36.74 -0.68
CA GLU A 46 -3.75 -35.69 -0.17
C GLU A 46 -3.12 -34.32 -0.32
N ALA A 47 -1.82 -34.13 -0.01
CA ALA A 47 -1.14 -32.86 -0.25
C ALA A 47 -0.98 -32.52 -1.75
N TYR A 48 -0.87 -33.53 -2.64
CA TYR A 48 -0.83 -33.32 -4.09
C TYR A 48 -2.20 -33.02 -4.69
N ASN A 49 -3.26 -33.67 -4.18
CA ASN A 49 -4.64 -33.53 -4.65
C ASN A 49 -5.40 -32.36 -3.98
N SER A 50 -5.03 -32.00 -2.75
CA SER A 50 -5.53 -30.83 -1.98
C SER A 50 -4.86 -29.54 -2.40
N ARG A 51 -3.76 -29.58 -3.15
CA ARG A 51 -3.27 -28.41 -3.88
C ARG A 51 -4.25 -28.16 -5.00
N SER A 52 -5.32 -27.41 -4.68
CA SER A 52 -6.12 -26.71 -5.67
C SER A 52 -5.14 -26.13 -6.67
N LYS A 53 -5.14 -26.65 -7.90
CA LYS A 53 -4.32 -26.07 -8.96
C LYS A 53 -4.66 -24.60 -8.96
N SER A 54 -3.64 -23.74 -8.82
CA SER A 54 -3.85 -22.30 -8.96
C SER A 54 -4.64 -22.11 -10.25
N PRO A 55 -5.75 -21.34 -10.22
CA PRO A 55 -6.44 -20.99 -11.45
C PRO A 55 -5.39 -20.53 -12.47
N PRO A 56 -5.50 -20.93 -13.75
CA PRO A 56 -4.64 -20.34 -14.76
C PRO A 56 -4.70 -18.82 -14.59
N PRO A 57 -3.56 -18.12 -14.66
CA PRO A 57 -3.59 -16.67 -14.69
C PRO A 57 -4.64 -16.25 -15.72
N PRO A 58 -5.48 -15.24 -15.45
CA PRO A 58 -6.26 -14.61 -16.51
C PRO A 58 -5.31 -14.37 -17.69
N GLU A 59 -5.76 -14.63 -18.92
CA GLU A 59 -4.98 -14.23 -20.08
C GLU A 59 -4.67 -12.74 -19.93
N GLU A 60 -3.40 -12.43 -19.68
CA GLU A 60 -2.95 -11.05 -19.67
C GLU A 60 -3.19 -10.54 -21.08
N GLU A 61 -4.07 -9.56 -21.23
CA GLU A 61 -4.18 -8.85 -22.51
C GLU A 61 -2.76 -8.42 -22.88
N PRO A 62 -2.28 -8.76 -24.08
CA PRO A 62 -0.93 -8.37 -24.49
C PRO A 62 -0.81 -6.86 -24.30
N ARG A 63 0.29 -6.41 -23.68
CA ARG A 63 0.60 -4.98 -23.50
C ARG A 63 0.31 -4.28 -24.83
N GLU A 64 -0.75 -3.47 -24.87
CA GLU A 64 -1.18 -2.82 -26.11
C GLU A 64 -0.16 -1.73 -26.47
N GLY A 65 0.78 -2.06 -27.36
CA GLY A 65 1.79 -1.12 -27.86
C GLY A 65 2.90 -0.80 -26.87
N GLU A 66 3.94 -0.12 -27.37
CA GLU A 66 4.87 0.60 -26.49
C GLU A 66 4.12 1.81 -25.94
N ASP A 67 4.08 1.91 -24.61
CA ASP A 67 3.52 3.08 -23.94
C ASP A 67 4.24 4.33 -24.43
N ASP A 68 3.50 5.35 -24.85
CA ASP A 68 4.10 6.65 -25.14
C ASP A 68 4.78 7.16 -23.86
N GLU A 69 6.11 7.17 -23.87
CA GLU A 69 6.90 7.52 -22.68
C GLU A 69 6.71 9.00 -22.29
N THR A 70 6.14 9.82 -23.18
CA THR A 70 5.93 11.24 -22.95
C THR A 70 4.67 11.56 -22.17
N VAL A 71 3.70 10.64 -22.08
CA VAL A 71 2.43 10.92 -21.39
C VAL A 71 2.52 10.69 -19.88
N VAL A 72 1.79 11.51 -19.12
CA VAL A 72 1.63 11.34 -17.67
C VAL A 72 0.40 10.49 -17.44
N ILE A 73 0.58 9.33 -16.83
CA ILE A 73 -0.44 8.30 -16.58
C ILE A 73 -0.12 7.60 -15.26
N LEU A 74 -1.04 6.80 -14.73
CA LEU A 74 -0.77 5.94 -13.58
C LEU A 74 0.26 4.86 -13.93
N ASP A 75 1.30 4.75 -13.12
CA ASP A 75 2.39 3.80 -13.29
C ASP A 75 2.02 2.44 -12.71
N THR A 76 1.78 1.47 -13.61
CA THR A 76 1.46 0.09 -13.24
C THR A 76 2.66 -0.72 -12.76
N TYR A 77 3.89 -0.23 -12.97
CA TYR A 77 5.09 -0.91 -12.51
C TYR A 77 5.39 -0.61 -11.04
N THR A 78 5.09 0.60 -10.59
CA THR A 78 5.36 1.05 -9.21
C THR A 78 4.10 1.15 -8.35
N SER A 79 2.93 0.80 -8.89
CA SER A 79 1.66 0.71 -8.13
C SER A 79 1.62 -0.48 -7.19
N ASP A 80 0.65 -0.48 -6.26
CA ASP A 80 0.32 -1.68 -5.52
C ASP A 80 -0.10 -2.82 -6.49
N LEU A 81 0.34 -4.04 -6.21
CA LEU A 81 0.06 -5.21 -7.06
C LEU A 81 -1.44 -5.52 -7.21
N HIS A 82 -2.23 -5.08 -6.23
CA HIS A 82 -3.68 -5.22 -6.22
C HIS A 82 -4.41 -3.94 -6.64
N PHE A 83 -3.72 -2.98 -7.28
CA PHE A 83 -4.35 -1.84 -7.94
C PHE A 83 -4.65 -2.18 -9.39
N LYS A 84 -5.92 -2.14 -9.77
CA LYS A 84 -6.34 -2.34 -11.16
C LYS A 84 -6.52 -0.98 -11.81
N ALA A 85 -5.52 -0.56 -12.59
CA ALA A 85 -5.64 0.63 -13.44
C ALA A 85 -6.69 0.43 -14.55
N SER A 86 -7.31 1.53 -14.98
CA SER A 86 -8.14 1.57 -16.19
C SER A 86 -7.28 1.33 -17.44
N LYS A 87 -7.92 1.00 -18.57
CA LYS A 87 -7.23 0.73 -19.83
C LYS A 87 -6.37 1.92 -20.31
N ASP A 88 -6.86 3.13 -20.12
CA ASP A 88 -6.17 4.38 -20.45
C ASP A 88 -5.18 4.85 -19.36
N ARG A 89 -5.15 4.17 -18.20
CA ARG A 89 -4.36 4.49 -17.01
C ARG A 89 -4.55 5.91 -16.47
N TYR A 90 -5.71 6.51 -16.75
CA TYR A 90 -6.15 7.75 -16.10
C TYR A 90 -7.13 7.48 -14.96
N GLY A 91 -7.15 6.27 -14.42
CA GLY A 91 -8.04 5.87 -13.34
C GLY A 91 -7.75 4.47 -12.85
N GLY A 92 -8.52 4.01 -11.87
CA GLY A 92 -8.40 2.65 -11.37
C GLY A 92 -9.20 2.38 -10.12
N GLN A 93 -9.04 1.17 -9.60
CA GLN A 93 -9.76 0.68 -8.43
C GLN A 93 -9.01 -0.49 -7.76
N PRO A 94 -9.33 -0.84 -6.50
CA PRO A 94 -8.78 -2.04 -5.87
C PRO A 94 -9.27 -3.32 -6.58
N LEU A 95 -8.34 -4.22 -6.91
CA LEU A 95 -8.63 -5.48 -7.63
C LEU A 95 -9.47 -6.44 -6.79
N PHE A 96 -9.25 -6.47 -5.47
CA PHE A 96 -9.85 -7.45 -4.57
C PHE A 96 -10.91 -6.87 -3.62
N PHE A 97 -11.58 -5.78 -4.00
CA PHE A 97 -12.56 -5.08 -3.15
C PHE A 97 -13.64 -6.00 -2.55
N GLU A 98 -14.09 -7.05 -3.26
CA GLU A 98 -15.09 -8.00 -2.74
C GLU A 98 -14.57 -8.92 -1.63
N LYS A 99 -13.28 -9.26 -1.67
CA LYS A 99 -12.62 -10.22 -0.77
C LYS A 99 -11.89 -9.54 0.38
N PHE A 100 -11.28 -8.39 0.09
CA PHE A 100 -10.50 -7.58 1.02
C PHE A 100 -10.97 -6.13 0.96
N PRO A 101 -12.20 -5.83 1.42
CA PRO A 101 -12.77 -4.48 1.35
C PRO A 101 -12.02 -3.45 2.22
N SER A 102 -11.23 -3.89 3.20
CA SER A 102 -10.39 -3.00 4.00
C SER A 102 -9.04 -2.67 3.34
N LEU A 103 -8.64 -3.43 2.32
CA LEU A 103 -7.31 -3.31 1.73
C LEU A 103 -7.22 -2.07 0.85
N TRP A 104 -6.36 -1.13 1.25
CA TRP A 104 -6.01 0.04 0.45
C TRP A 104 -5.17 -0.35 -0.76
N SER A 105 -5.38 0.34 -1.87
CA SER A 105 -4.62 0.13 -3.09
C SER A 105 -4.43 1.44 -3.84
N GLY A 106 -3.23 1.68 -4.34
CA GLY A 106 -2.90 2.93 -4.98
C GLY A 106 -1.87 2.83 -6.09
N ALA A 107 -1.64 3.96 -6.73
CA ALA A 107 -0.65 4.14 -7.77
C ALA A 107 -0.11 5.58 -7.76
N ARG A 108 1.16 5.71 -8.13
CA ARG A 108 1.74 7.00 -8.53
C ARG A 108 1.57 7.18 -10.02
N SER A 109 1.73 8.41 -10.49
CA SER A 109 1.94 8.65 -11.91
C SER A 109 3.37 8.31 -12.36
N THR A 110 3.56 8.17 -13.67
CA THR A 110 4.85 7.89 -14.33
C THR A 110 5.84 9.05 -14.29
N HIS A 111 5.37 10.26 -14.00
CA HIS A 111 6.20 11.46 -14.03
C HIS A 111 5.91 12.36 -12.83
N GLY A 112 6.98 12.90 -12.25
CA GLY A 112 6.91 13.96 -11.27
C GLY A 112 7.45 15.28 -11.81
N VAL A 113 7.41 16.29 -10.96
CA VAL A 113 7.89 17.64 -11.23
C VAL A 113 8.71 18.18 -10.06
N THR A 114 9.61 19.12 -10.35
CA THR A 114 10.52 19.74 -9.36
C THR A 114 10.46 21.27 -9.33
N LYS A 115 9.65 21.89 -10.21
CA LYS A 115 9.57 23.34 -10.37
C LYS A 115 8.22 23.78 -10.94
N GLY A 116 7.94 25.08 -10.88
CA GLY A 116 6.72 25.69 -11.41
C GLY A 116 5.52 25.61 -10.47
N LYS A 117 4.35 25.92 -11.00
CA LYS A 117 3.04 25.77 -10.34
C LYS A 117 2.23 24.73 -11.07
N ILE A 118 2.17 23.53 -10.52
CA ILE A 118 1.69 22.34 -11.21
C ILE A 118 0.44 21.82 -10.53
N CYS A 119 -0.49 21.29 -11.31
CA CYS A 119 -1.70 20.67 -10.78
C CYS A 119 -2.13 19.40 -11.51
N PHE A 120 -3.01 18.65 -10.85
CA PHE A 120 -3.84 17.60 -11.43
C PHE A 120 -5.17 17.54 -10.66
N GLU A 121 -6.18 16.86 -11.22
CA GLU A 121 -7.44 16.61 -10.53
C GLU A 121 -7.65 15.11 -10.32
N ALA A 122 -8.36 14.75 -9.27
CA ALA A 122 -8.82 13.39 -9.03
C ALA A 122 -10.29 13.39 -8.60
N LYS A 123 -11.08 12.51 -9.24
CA LYS A 123 -12.51 12.33 -9.01
C LYS A 123 -12.77 10.95 -8.45
N VAL A 124 -13.59 10.85 -7.42
CA VAL A 124 -14.19 9.57 -7.05
C VAL A 124 -15.41 9.37 -7.91
N THR A 125 -15.38 8.43 -8.85
CA THR A 125 -16.47 8.25 -9.82
C THR A 125 -17.57 7.34 -9.29
N GLN A 126 -17.21 6.36 -8.47
CA GLN A 126 -18.14 5.35 -7.99
C GLN A 126 -17.63 4.70 -6.70
N TYR A 127 -18.54 4.41 -5.77
CA TYR A 127 -18.31 3.47 -4.68
C TYR A 127 -18.59 2.04 -5.12
N LEU A 128 -17.65 1.16 -4.80
CA LEU A 128 -17.76 -0.25 -5.10
C LEU A 128 -18.71 -0.91 -4.09
N PRO A 129 -19.53 -1.88 -4.53
CA PRO A 129 -20.48 -2.54 -3.65
C PRO A 129 -19.74 -3.29 -2.55
N VAL A 130 -20.10 -3.01 -1.31
CA VAL A 130 -19.62 -3.73 -0.13
C VAL A 130 -20.72 -4.66 0.36
N LYS A 131 -20.36 -5.82 0.91
CA LYS A 131 -21.33 -6.77 1.49
C LYS A 131 -22.20 -6.09 2.54
N GLU A 132 -23.49 -6.41 2.53
CA GLU A 132 -24.45 -5.89 3.51
C GLU A 132 -23.98 -6.17 4.95
N GLY A 133 -24.01 -5.15 5.81
CA GLY A 133 -23.53 -5.23 7.19
C GLY A 133 -22.01 -5.12 7.38
N SER A 134 -21.23 -4.91 6.31
CA SER A 134 -19.81 -4.60 6.42
C SER A 134 -19.59 -3.24 7.10
N PRO A 135 -18.63 -3.12 8.05
CA PRO A 135 -18.26 -1.84 8.64
C PRO A 135 -17.36 -0.98 7.73
N GLU A 136 -16.90 -1.53 6.59
CA GLU A 136 -15.97 -0.85 5.70
C GLU A 136 -16.63 0.27 4.91
N VAL A 137 -16.06 1.47 5.05
CA VAL A 137 -16.50 2.66 4.31
C VAL A 137 -15.53 2.91 3.15
N PRO A 138 -16.03 3.16 1.92
CA PRO A 138 -15.21 3.63 0.82
C PRO A 138 -14.43 4.88 1.20
N LEU A 139 -13.14 4.92 0.86
CA LEU A 139 -12.29 6.03 1.23
C LEU A 139 -11.24 6.27 0.15
N PHE A 140 -10.93 7.54 -0.07
CA PHE A 140 -9.97 7.98 -1.06
C PHE A 140 -8.98 8.95 -0.41
N ARG A 141 -7.70 8.77 -0.71
CA ARG A 141 -6.61 9.66 -0.33
C ARG A 141 -5.84 10.05 -1.59
N VAL A 142 -5.58 11.34 -1.75
CA VAL A 142 -4.94 11.89 -2.95
C VAL A 142 -3.92 12.94 -2.56
N GLY A 143 -2.84 13.05 -3.34
CA GLY A 143 -1.86 14.11 -3.16
C GLY A 143 -0.58 13.79 -3.89
N TRP A 144 0.54 14.01 -3.21
CA TRP A 144 1.86 13.97 -3.82
C TRP A 144 2.81 13.09 -3.00
N SER A 145 3.70 12.38 -3.68
CA SER A 145 4.79 11.67 -3.03
C SER A 145 6.02 11.58 -3.91
N VAL A 146 7.14 11.22 -3.32
CA VAL A 146 8.37 10.89 -4.08
C VAL A 146 8.40 9.42 -4.50
N ASP A 147 9.22 9.12 -5.49
CA ASP A 147 9.31 7.81 -6.14
C ASP A 147 9.52 6.62 -5.17
N PHE A 148 10.48 6.75 -4.26
CA PHE A 148 10.82 5.68 -3.31
C PHE A 148 10.02 5.70 -2.00
N SER A 149 8.96 6.51 -1.91
CA SER A 149 8.11 6.47 -0.72
C SER A 149 7.40 5.11 -0.62
N HIS A 150 6.87 4.77 0.55
CA HIS A 150 5.90 3.67 0.66
C HIS A 150 4.59 3.99 -0.09
N SER A 151 3.87 2.95 -0.53
CA SER A 151 2.58 3.09 -1.25
C SER A 151 1.45 3.63 -0.37
N GLN A 152 1.60 3.56 0.96
CA GLN A 152 0.65 4.16 1.90
C GLN A 152 0.85 5.68 1.92
N LEU A 153 0.21 6.37 0.97
CA LEU A 153 0.30 7.82 0.77
C LEU A 153 0.12 8.59 2.08
N GLY A 154 1.08 9.42 2.46
CA GLY A 154 1.05 10.21 3.72
C GLY A 154 1.72 9.52 4.92
N GLU A 155 2.04 8.22 4.84
CA GLU A 155 2.58 7.46 5.97
C GLU A 155 4.11 7.35 5.97
N ASP A 156 4.76 7.90 4.94
CA ASP A 156 6.20 7.92 4.77
C ASP A 156 6.73 9.34 4.57
N GLU A 157 8.04 9.50 4.73
CA GLU A 157 8.72 10.77 4.48
C GLU A 157 8.51 11.21 3.02
N PHE A 158 8.28 12.51 2.82
CA PHE A 158 7.96 13.08 1.51
C PHE A 158 6.75 12.45 0.82
N SER A 159 5.76 12.04 1.61
CA SER A 159 4.45 11.57 1.16
C SER A 159 3.36 12.40 1.83
N TYR A 160 2.46 12.97 1.03
CA TYR A 160 1.53 14.01 1.46
C TYR A 160 0.14 13.72 0.91
N GLY A 161 -0.81 13.37 1.77
CA GLY A 161 -2.16 12.95 1.36
C GLY A 161 -3.27 13.81 1.96
N TYR A 162 -4.26 14.16 1.16
CA TYR A 162 -5.56 14.63 1.62
C TYR A 162 -6.55 13.46 1.56
N ASP A 163 -7.11 13.11 2.72
CA ASP A 163 -7.97 11.94 2.94
C ASP A 163 -9.44 12.37 2.97
N GLY A 164 -10.32 11.55 2.37
CA GLY A 164 -11.77 11.81 2.23
C GLY A 164 -12.51 12.11 3.53
N ARG A 165 -11.91 11.80 4.69
CA ARG A 165 -12.39 12.18 6.02
C ARG A 165 -12.15 13.65 6.38
N GLY A 166 -11.57 14.46 5.49
CA GLY A 166 -11.23 15.86 5.79
C GLY A 166 -9.89 16.02 6.51
N LEU A 167 -9.00 15.04 6.37
CA LEU A 167 -7.73 14.98 7.09
C LEU A 167 -6.56 15.15 6.14
N LYS A 168 -5.53 15.91 6.55
CA LYS A 168 -4.22 15.86 5.90
C LYS A 168 -3.35 14.82 6.59
N VAL A 169 -2.52 14.13 5.81
CA VAL A 169 -1.70 12.99 6.25
C VAL A 169 -0.25 13.18 5.81
N GLU A 170 0.67 13.24 6.76
CA GLU A 170 2.11 13.35 6.54
C GLU A 170 2.86 12.63 7.67
N ASN A 171 3.90 11.85 7.33
CA ASN A 171 4.70 11.07 8.29
C ASN A 171 3.84 10.20 9.23
N GLY A 172 2.73 9.67 8.71
CA GLY A 172 1.78 8.84 9.47
C GLY A 172 0.92 9.61 10.48
N GLN A 173 1.02 10.94 10.52
CA GLN A 173 0.16 11.80 11.36
C GLN A 173 -1.07 12.22 10.56
N PHE A 174 -2.23 12.17 11.21
CA PHE A 174 -3.51 12.57 10.62
C PHE A 174 -4.03 13.79 11.37
N GLU A 175 -4.23 14.89 10.65
CA GLU A 175 -4.67 16.17 11.22
C GLU A 175 -5.91 16.69 10.49
N GLU A 176 -6.82 17.32 11.22
CA GLU A 176 -7.96 18.03 10.61
C GLU A 176 -7.45 19.13 9.68
N PHE A 177 -8.01 19.19 8.47
CA PHE A 177 -7.55 20.13 7.45
C PHE A 177 -8.69 20.78 6.67
N GLY A 178 -9.58 19.97 6.09
CA GLY A 178 -10.55 20.44 5.10
C GLY A 178 -11.89 19.73 5.19
N PRO A 179 -12.83 20.03 4.28
CA PRO A 179 -14.11 19.33 4.21
C PRO A 179 -13.92 17.84 3.92
N THR A 180 -14.91 17.02 4.27
CA THR A 180 -14.95 15.64 3.79
C THR A 180 -15.26 15.61 2.29
N PHE A 181 -14.84 14.56 1.59
CA PHE A 181 -15.16 14.34 0.19
C PHE A 181 -15.37 12.86 -0.13
N GLY A 182 -16.08 12.59 -1.22
CA GLY A 182 -16.48 11.23 -1.57
C GLY A 182 -16.95 11.08 -3.00
N GLU A 183 -17.84 10.11 -3.24
CA GLU A 183 -18.40 9.83 -4.56
C GLU A 183 -18.93 11.10 -5.24
N ASN A 184 -18.52 11.29 -6.50
CA ASN A 184 -18.75 12.44 -7.38
C ASN A 184 -17.99 13.73 -7.06
N ASP A 185 -17.30 13.83 -5.92
CA ASP A 185 -16.43 14.97 -5.65
C ASP A 185 -15.14 14.92 -6.47
N VAL A 186 -14.64 16.09 -6.84
CA VAL A 186 -13.35 16.28 -7.51
C VAL A 186 -12.42 17.08 -6.61
N ILE A 187 -11.21 16.57 -6.42
CA ILE A 187 -10.15 17.23 -5.69
C ILE A 187 -9.11 17.74 -6.66
N GLY A 188 -8.92 19.07 -6.69
CA GLY A 188 -7.76 19.68 -7.34
C GLY A 188 -6.56 19.59 -6.41
N CYS A 189 -5.43 19.12 -6.94
CA CYS A 189 -4.18 18.96 -6.19
C CYS A 189 -3.12 19.87 -6.80
N PHE A 190 -2.55 20.75 -5.99
CA PHE A 190 -1.67 21.82 -6.45
C PHE A 190 -0.32 21.75 -5.76
N ALA A 191 0.75 21.96 -6.53
CA ALA A 191 2.11 22.06 -6.04
C ALA A 191 2.75 23.36 -6.53
N ASN A 192 3.13 24.23 -5.60
CA ASN A 192 3.76 25.52 -5.88
C ASN A 192 5.23 25.49 -5.45
N PHE A 193 6.13 25.47 -6.43
CA PHE A 193 7.57 25.49 -6.22
C PHE A 193 8.18 26.90 -6.30
N GLU A 194 7.37 27.96 -6.46
CA GLU A 194 7.86 29.33 -6.64
C GLU A 194 8.24 30.04 -5.32
N GLY A 195 7.92 29.45 -4.17
CA GLY A 195 8.37 29.97 -2.87
C GLY A 195 9.89 29.96 -2.76
N GLU A 196 10.49 30.91 -2.03
CA GLU A 196 11.97 31.02 -1.94
C GLU A 196 12.58 29.77 -1.27
N GLU A 197 12.07 29.40 -0.10
CA GLU A 197 12.59 28.28 0.71
C GLU A 197 11.64 27.07 0.75
N LEU A 198 10.35 27.29 0.48
CA LEU A 198 9.29 26.30 0.68
C LEU A 198 8.59 25.94 -0.64
N VAL A 199 8.20 24.67 -0.75
CA VAL A 199 7.20 24.19 -1.70
C VAL A 199 5.87 24.07 -0.94
N GLU A 200 4.81 24.63 -1.51
CA GLU A 200 3.48 24.58 -0.89
C GLU A 200 2.59 23.59 -1.65
N LEU A 201 1.93 22.70 -0.91
CA LEU A 201 0.91 21.81 -1.45
C LEU A 201 -0.46 22.23 -0.93
N SER A 202 -1.37 22.50 -1.86
CA SER A 202 -2.73 22.95 -1.57
C SER A 202 -3.76 22.12 -2.32
N PHE A 203 -5.02 22.23 -1.88
CA PHE A 203 -6.13 21.47 -2.44
C PHE A 203 -7.34 22.36 -2.72
N SER A 204 -8.16 21.94 -3.67
CA SER A 204 -9.53 22.44 -3.89
C SER A 204 -10.51 21.28 -3.87
N LYS A 205 -11.78 21.56 -3.54
CA LYS A 205 -12.89 20.64 -3.65
C LYS A 205 -13.93 21.24 -4.58
N ASN A 206 -14.23 20.56 -5.68
CA ASN A 206 -15.23 20.99 -6.66
C ASN A 206 -15.01 22.44 -7.14
N GLY A 207 -13.74 22.83 -7.33
CA GLY A 207 -13.33 24.17 -7.73
C GLY A 207 -13.25 25.19 -6.59
N GLU A 208 -13.74 24.89 -5.39
CA GLU A 208 -13.61 25.75 -4.21
C GLU A 208 -12.29 25.49 -3.48
N GLU A 209 -11.52 26.54 -3.20
CA GLU A 209 -10.24 26.43 -2.51
C GLU A 209 -10.42 25.90 -1.07
N VAL A 210 -9.68 24.85 -0.73
CA VAL A 210 -9.57 24.33 0.65
C VAL A 210 -8.40 25.00 1.37
N GLY A 211 -7.29 25.23 0.66
CA GLY A 211 -6.12 25.96 1.14
C GLY A 211 -4.83 25.12 1.16
N THR A 212 -3.77 25.68 1.72
CA THR A 212 -2.45 25.03 1.84
C THR A 212 -2.45 24.02 2.98
N ALA A 213 -2.17 22.75 2.66
CA ALA A 213 -2.11 21.65 3.62
C ALA A 213 -0.68 21.42 4.14
N PHE A 214 0.31 21.53 3.25
CA PHE A 214 1.70 21.16 3.52
C PHE A 214 2.66 22.23 3.03
N GLN A 215 3.74 22.42 3.79
CA GLN A 215 4.86 23.28 3.44
C GLN A 215 6.15 22.48 3.61
N ILE A 216 6.91 22.34 2.52
CA ILE A 216 8.05 21.43 2.43
C ILE A 216 9.29 22.26 2.20
N SER A 217 10.34 22.07 3.00
CA SER A 217 11.62 22.71 2.74
C SER A 217 12.21 22.22 1.42
N LYS A 218 12.60 23.16 0.55
CA LYS A 218 13.33 22.84 -0.69
C LYS A 218 14.68 22.18 -0.40
N GLU A 219 15.31 22.52 0.71
CA GLU A 219 16.57 21.89 1.13
C GLU A 219 16.36 20.40 1.45
N SER A 220 15.28 20.06 2.17
CA SER A 220 15.00 18.65 2.51
C SER A 220 14.48 17.86 1.31
N LEU A 221 13.60 18.47 0.50
CA LEU A 221 13.07 17.85 -0.72
C LEU A 221 14.17 17.61 -1.75
N ALA A 222 15.17 18.50 -1.82
CA ALA A 222 16.30 18.46 -2.73
C ALA A 222 15.85 18.35 -4.20
N ASP A 223 16.37 17.38 -4.95
CA ASP A 223 16.05 17.12 -6.36
C ASP A 223 14.91 16.10 -6.54
N ARG A 224 14.26 15.67 -5.46
CA ARG A 224 13.17 14.69 -5.53
C ARG A 224 11.95 15.29 -6.19
N ALA A 225 11.51 14.64 -7.26
CA ALA A 225 10.28 15.01 -7.94
C ALA A 225 9.05 14.62 -7.13
N LEU A 226 8.06 15.52 -7.08
CA LEU A 226 6.74 15.22 -6.57
C LEU A 226 5.90 14.58 -7.66
N LEU A 227 5.41 13.37 -7.39
CA LEU A 227 4.55 12.59 -8.27
C LEU A 227 3.12 12.65 -7.74
N PRO A 228 2.12 12.92 -8.61
CA PRO A 228 0.73 12.64 -8.32
C PRO A 228 0.56 11.21 -7.79
N HIS A 229 -0.13 11.05 -6.67
CA HIS A 229 -0.32 9.78 -5.99
C HIS A 229 -1.77 9.66 -5.52
N VAL A 230 -2.38 8.52 -5.81
CA VAL A 230 -3.72 8.12 -5.38
C VAL A 230 -3.68 6.84 -4.58
N LEU A 231 -4.50 6.78 -3.52
CA LEU A 231 -4.69 5.60 -2.70
C LEU A 231 -6.18 5.46 -2.37
N CYS A 232 -6.81 4.36 -2.77
CA CYS A 232 -8.24 4.17 -2.64
C CYS A 232 -8.61 2.84 -1.98
N LYS A 233 -9.80 2.85 -1.37
CA LYS A 233 -10.44 1.71 -0.71
C LYS A 233 -11.92 1.70 -1.11
N ASN A 234 -12.39 0.60 -1.68
CA ASN A 234 -13.78 0.41 -2.16
C ASN A 234 -14.34 1.56 -3.02
N CYS A 235 -13.51 2.23 -3.80
CA CYS A 235 -13.99 3.21 -4.76
C CYS A 235 -13.18 3.18 -6.06
N VAL A 236 -13.81 3.68 -7.12
CA VAL A 236 -13.24 3.89 -8.45
C VAL A 236 -12.85 5.35 -8.55
N VAL A 237 -11.64 5.58 -9.07
CA VAL A 237 -11.07 6.92 -9.23
C VAL A 237 -10.76 7.20 -10.69
N GLU A 238 -10.95 8.45 -11.09
CA GLU A 238 -10.56 9.00 -12.39
C GLU A 238 -9.70 10.24 -12.15
N LEU A 239 -8.63 10.39 -12.93
CA LEU A 239 -7.64 11.45 -12.79
C LEU A 239 -7.62 12.29 -14.06
N ASN A 240 -7.43 13.58 -13.88
CA ASN A 240 -7.12 14.50 -14.96
C ASN A 240 -5.73 15.10 -14.71
N PHE A 241 -4.75 14.62 -15.47
CA PHE A 241 -3.42 15.18 -15.53
C PHE A 241 -3.30 16.34 -16.52
N GLY A 242 -4.38 16.67 -17.25
CA GLY A 242 -4.41 17.64 -18.36
C GLY A 242 -4.64 16.98 -19.73
N GLN A 243 -4.98 15.70 -19.77
CA GLN A 243 -5.30 14.97 -21.00
C GLN A 243 -6.75 15.19 -21.48
N LYS A 244 -7.63 15.69 -20.62
CA LYS A 244 -9.03 15.98 -20.97
C LYS A 244 -9.11 17.30 -21.75
N GLU A 245 -10.11 17.41 -22.63
CA GLU A 245 -10.36 18.64 -23.40
C GLU A 245 -10.71 19.82 -22.49
N GLU A 246 -11.53 19.55 -21.47
CA GLU A 246 -11.86 20.50 -20.40
C GLU A 246 -11.53 19.89 -19.03
N PRO A 247 -11.03 20.69 -18.08
CA PRO A 247 -10.86 20.25 -16.71
C PRO A 247 -12.22 20.01 -16.05
N PHE A 248 -12.25 19.22 -14.97
CA PHE A 248 -13.49 19.02 -14.24
C PHE A 248 -13.97 20.33 -13.59
N PHE A 249 -13.03 21.11 -13.09
CA PHE A 249 -13.27 22.45 -12.55
C PHE A 249 -12.23 23.45 -13.06
N PRO A 250 -12.56 24.75 -13.13
CA PRO A 250 -11.57 25.78 -13.49
C PRO A 250 -10.36 25.75 -12.56
N VAL A 251 -9.17 25.79 -13.16
CA VAL A 251 -7.87 25.84 -12.47
C VAL A 251 -7.38 27.30 -12.44
N PRO A 252 -6.72 27.76 -11.37
CA PRO A 252 -6.14 29.11 -11.34
C PRO A 252 -5.18 29.35 -12.52
N GLU A 253 -5.20 30.57 -13.08
CA GLU A 253 -4.49 30.90 -14.33
C GLU A 253 -2.97 30.68 -14.28
N ASP A 254 -2.37 30.71 -13.09
CA ASP A 254 -0.94 30.54 -12.87
C ASP A 254 -0.51 29.07 -12.66
N TYR A 255 -1.46 28.14 -12.61
CA TYR A 255 -1.19 26.71 -12.53
C TYR A 255 -1.32 26.02 -13.87
N VAL A 256 -0.41 25.09 -14.11
CA VAL A 256 -0.37 24.27 -15.33
C VAL A 256 -0.61 22.83 -14.96
N PHE A 257 -1.43 22.15 -15.74
CA PHE A 257 -1.62 20.70 -15.61
C PHE A 257 -0.31 19.96 -15.88
N ILE A 258 0.01 18.93 -15.10
CA ILE A 258 1.28 18.18 -15.23
C ILE A 258 1.53 17.64 -16.65
N HIS A 259 0.47 17.31 -17.39
CA HIS A 259 0.54 16.83 -18.78
C HIS A 259 0.87 17.94 -19.81
N ALA A 260 0.81 19.20 -19.42
CA ALA A 260 1.21 20.35 -20.25
C ALA A 260 2.64 20.87 -19.93
N VAL A 261 3.27 20.37 -18.86
CA VAL A 261 4.68 20.68 -18.55
C VAL A 261 5.58 20.13 -19.67
N PRO A 262 6.61 20.83 -20.18
CA PRO A 262 7.50 20.25 -21.19
C PRO A 262 8.14 18.92 -20.74
N VAL A 263 8.38 17.99 -21.67
CA VAL A 263 8.85 16.63 -21.34
C VAL A 263 10.21 16.68 -20.64
N GLU A 264 11.08 17.60 -21.05
CA GLU A 264 12.39 17.88 -20.46
C GLU A 264 12.33 18.39 -19.01
N ASP A 265 11.18 18.92 -18.59
CA ASP A 265 10.94 19.46 -17.26
C ASP A 265 10.17 18.48 -16.36
N ARG A 266 9.80 17.30 -16.90
CA ARG A 266 9.22 16.19 -16.15
C ARG A 266 10.31 15.21 -15.73
N VAL A 267 10.15 14.63 -14.55
CA VAL A 267 11.05 13.60 -14.03
C VAL A 267 10.36 12.25 -14.14
N ARG A 268 10.85 11.40 -15.05
CA ARG A 268 10.29 10.06 -15.32
C ARG A 268 10.71 9.06 -14.23
N THR A 269 9.77 8.23 -13.76
CA THR A 269 10.07 7.08 -12.88
C THR A 269 10.77 5.94 -13.65
N PRO A 270 11.51 5.06 -12.96
CA PRO A 270 12.17 3.94 -13.62
C PRO A 270 11.20 3.07 -14.42
N LEU A 271 11.60 2.73 -15.64
CA LEU A 271 10.83 1.86 -16.52
C LEU A 271 10.81 0.42 -16.00
N PRO A 272 9.73 -0.34 -16.29
CA PRO A 272 9.70 -1.76 -15.99
C PRO A 272 10.81 -2.53 -16.74
N PRO A 273 11.23 -3.69 -16.22
CA PRO A 273 12.10 -4.62 -16.95
C PRO A 273 11.53 -4.94 -18.34
N LYS A 274 12.41 -4.98 -19.34
CA LYS A 274 12.00 -5.18 -20.75
C LYS A 274 11.67 -6.64 -21.05
N THR A 275 12.32 -7.54 -20.33
CA THR A 275 12.27 -8.98 -20.56
C THR A 275 11.95 -9.72 -19.27
N THR A 276 11.37 -10.92 -19.37
CA THR A 276 11.05 -11.73 -18.19
C THR A 276 12.32 -12.24 -17.50
N GLU A 277 13.42 -12.37 -18.23
CA GLU A 277 14.74 -12.76 -17.72
C GLU A 277 15.34 -11.73 -16.76
N GLU A 278 14.93 -10.46 -16.87
CA GLU A 278 15.33 -9.39 -15.96
C GLU A 278 14.48 -9.35 -14.67
N CYS A 279 13.35 -10.07 -14.64
CA CYS A 279 12.47 -10.16 -13.48
C CYS A 279 12.98 -11.19 -12.48
N GLU A 280 12.81 -10.91 -11.19
CA GLU A 280 13.25 -11.78 -10.10
C GLU A 280 12.11 -12.12 -9.15
N VAL A 281 12.01 -13.39 -8.77
CA VAL A 281 11.06 -13.88 -7.76
C VAL A 281 11.83 -14.67 -6.72
N LEU A 282 11.83 -14.17 -5.48
CA LEU A 282 12.52 -14.78 -4.35
C LEU A 282 11.50 -15.38 -3.38
N LEU A 283 11.49 -16.71 -3.26
CA LEU A 283 10.62 -17.41 -2.29
C LEU A 283 11.41 -17.73 -1.00
N MET A 284 11.02 -17.08 0.09
CA MET A 284 11.65 -17.28 1.39
C MET A 284 11.07 -18.50 2.12
N VAL A 285 11.88 -19.54 2.35
CA VAL A 285 11.47 -20.77 3.03
C VAL A 285 12.25 -20.95 4.34
N GLY A 286 11.55 -21.23 5.44
CA GLY A 286 12.18 -21.44 6.74
C GLY A 286 11.20 -21.32 7.92
N LEU A 287 11.60 -21.82 9.08
CA LEU A 287 10.78 -21.84 10.30
C LEU A 287 10.39 -20.43 10.78
N PRO A 288 9.31 -20.26 11.56
CA PRO A 288 9.04 -19.00 12.26
C PRO A 288 10.26 -18.53 13.06
N GLY A 289 10.56 -17.23 13.04
CA GLY A 289 11.70 -16.64 13.77
C GLY A 289 13.09 -16.88 13.14
N SER A 290 13.21 -17.57 12.01
CA SER A 290 14.51 -17.82 11.33
C SER A 290 15.13 -16.61 10.61
N GLY A 291 14.56 -15.41 10.74
CA GLY A 291 15.11 -14.18 10.14
C GLY A 291 14.72 -13.91 8.68
N LYS A 292 13.76 -14.65 8.10
CA LYS A 292 13.31 -14.47 6.70
C LYS A 292 12.92 -13.04 6.35
N THR A 293 12.05 -12.43 7.15
CA THR A 293 11.58 -11.04 6.95
C THR A 293 12.74 -10.06 7.02
N GLN A 294 13.63 -10.25 7.99
CA GLN A 294 14.82 -9.41 8.16
C GLN A 294 15.78 -9.52 6.98
N TRP A 295 15.98 -10.73 6.45
CA TRP A 295 16.77 -10.92 5.23
C TRP A 295 16.12 -10.23 4.03
N ALA A 296 14.80 -10.41 3.83
CA ALA A 296 14.09 -9.80 2.71
C ALA A 296 14.15 -8.26 2.76
N GLN A 297 13.90 -7.67 3.93
CA GLN A 297 14.01 -6.22 4.14
C GLN A 297 15.43 -5.72 3.85
N LYS A 298 16.46 -6.40 4.36
CA LYS A 298 17.86 -6.06 4.10
C LYS A 298 18.18 -6.15 2.61
N HIS A 299 17.76 -7.23 1.94
CA HIS A 299 18.01 -7.43 0.53
C HIS A 299 17.35 -6.34 -0.33
N THR A 300 16.12 -5.94 -0.02
CA THR A 300 15.45 -4.81 -0.69
C THR A 300 16.17 -3.48 -0.47
N GLN A 301 16.71 -3.24 0.72
CA GLN A 301 17.50 -2.03 0.99
C GLN A 301 18.85 -2.00 0.28
N GLU A 302 19.49 -3.15 0.12
CA GLU A 302 20.77 -3.28 -0.59
C GLU A 302 20.61 -3.22 -2.12
N ASN A 303 19.40 -3.45 -2.65
CA ASN A 303 19.09 -3.51 -4.08
C ASN A 303 17.84 -2.66 -4.39
N ARG A 304 17.83 -1.39 -3.97
CA ARG A 304 16.64 -0.50 -4.09
C ARG A 304 16.18 -0.33 -5.53
N GLU A 305 17.12 -0.34 -6.48
CA GLU A 305 16.86 -0.24 -7.91
C GLU A 305 16.02 -1.40 -8.47
N LYS A 306 16.05 -2.56 -7.81
CA LYS A 306 15.27 -3.74 -8.20
C LYS A 306 13.79 -3.67 -7.80
N ARG A 307 13.42 -2.74 -6.90
CA ARG A 307 12.03 -2.49 -6.47
C ARG A 307 11.25 -3.74 -6.04
N TYR A 308 11.86 -4.58 -5.19
CA TYR A 308 11.18 -5.77 -4.71
C TYR A 308 9.90 -5.44 -3.93
N ASN A 309 8.80 -6.09 -4.34
CA ASN A 309 7.56 -6.12 -3.57
C ASN A 309 7.64 -7.24 -2.51
N ILE A 310 7.68 -6.87 -1.23
CA ILE A 310 7.69 -7.85 -0.14
C ILE A 310 6.26 -8.30 0.16
N LEU A 311 5.94 -9.50 -0.31
CA LEU A 311 4.66 -10.16 -0.04
C LEU A 311 4.71 -10.93 1.29
N GLY A 312 3.91 -10.50 2.24
CA GLY A 312 3.77 -11.16 3.54
C GLY A 312 2.49 -10.74 4.25
N THR A 313 2.02 -11.58 5.18
CA THR A 313 0.80 -11.30 5.95
C THR A 313 0.88 -9.98 6.70
N GLU A 314 2.05 -9.64 7.25
CA GLU A 314 2.27 -8.37 7.96
C GLU A 314 2.09 -7.15 7.05
N THR A 315 2.66 -7.18 5.83
CA THR A 315 2.49 -6.10 4.83
C THR A 315 1.03 -5.88 4.50
N VAL A 316 0.29 -6.96 4.22
CA VAL A 316 -1.14 -6.89 3.88
C VAL A 316 -1.96 -6.37 5.06
N LEU A 317 -1.68 -6.84 6.28
CA LEU A 317 -2.35 -6.35 7.48
C LEU A 317 -2.07 -4.87 7.76
N HIS A 318 -0.88 -4.38 7.43
CA HIS A 318 -0.58 -2.94 7.51
C HIS A 318 -1.43 -2.15 6.51
N GLN A 319 -1.52 -2.61 5.26
CA GLN A 319 -2.32 -1.99 4.21
C GLN A 319 -3.85 -2.07 4.41
N MET A 320 -4.33 -2.78 5.43
CA MET A 320 -5.74 -2.88 5.79
C MET A 320 -6.13 -1.94 6.94
N ARG A 321 -5.16 -1.25 7.56
CA ARG A 321 -5.40 -0.33 8.68
C ARG A 321 -5.83 1.05 8.18
#